data_AF-A0A7U9QZY3-F1
#
_entry.id   AF-A0A7U9QZY3-F1
#
_cell.length_a   1.000
_cell.length_b   1.000
_cell.length_c   1.000
_cell.angle_alpha   90.00
_cell.angle_beta   90.00
_cell.angle_gamma   90.00
#
_symmetry.space_group_name_H-M   'P 1'
#
loop_
_entity.id
_entity.type
_entity.pdbx_description
1 polymer ?
#
loop_
_entity_poly.entity_id
_entity_poly.type
_entity_poly.pdbx_seq_one_letter_code
_entity_poly.pdbx_strand_id
1 'polypeptide(L)' 'MKDFGFDGNCDKFPVGMAYVPWQQFDKICDNLEEGFRIGTIFPELHKPFTGRRCVKC' A
#
# COMPACT_ATOMS: atom_id res chain seq x y z
N MET A 1 -12.61 17.17 6.19
CA MET A 1 -12.24 16.01 5.35
C MET A 1 -12.93 16.15 4.02
N LYS A 2 -12.26 15.91 2.89
CA LYS A 2 -12.95 15.75 1.60
C LYS A 2 -13.31 14.28 1.46
N ASP A 3 -14.59 13.98 1.29
CA ASP A 3 -15.06 12.62 1.11
C ASP A 3 -14.79 12.21 -0.33
N PHE A 4 -13.77 11.36 -0.53
CA PHE A 4 -13.46 10.75 -1.82
C PHE A 4 -14.46 9.63 -2.12
N GLY A 5 -15.73 9.99 -2.27
CA GLY A 5 -16.75 9.07 -2.80
C GLY A 5 -16.36 8.67 -4.23
N PHE A 6 -16.47 7.38 -4.54
CA PHE A 6 -16.20 6.84 -5.87
C PHE A 6 -17.26 7.36 -6.85
N ASP A 7 -16.99 8.48 -7.53
CA ASP A 7 -17.71 8.92 -8.73
C ASP A 7 -17.27 8.01 -9.87
N GLY A 8 -18.19 7.24 -10.44
CA GLY A 8 -17.91 6.22 -11.47
C GLY A 8 -17.39 6.77 -12.80
N ASN A 9 -17.02 8.05 -12.87
CA ASN A 9 -16.43 8.70 -14.03
C ASN A 9 -14.93 8.97 -13.77
N CYS A 10 -14.11 7.96 -14.07
CA CYS A 10 -12.65 7.99 -13.85
C CYS A 10 -11.91 8.94 -14.81
N ASP A 11 -12.55 9.38 -15.90
CA ASP A 11 -11.95 10.21 -16.97
C ASP A 11 -11.63 11.64 -16.52
N LYS A 12 -12.21 12.09 -15.41
CA LYS A 12 -11.94 13.42 -14.82
C LYS A 12 -10.61 13.47 -14.06
N PHE A 13 -10.01 12.33 -13.74
CA PHE A 13 -8.76 12.25 -12.99
C PHE A 13 -7.58 12.02 -13.93
N PRO A 14 -6.41 12.65 -13.69
CA PRO A 14 -5.25 12.40 -14.52
C PRO A 14 -4.89 10.92 -14.50
N VAL A 15 -4.66 10.33 -15.68
CA VAL A 15 -4.28 8.92 -15.83
C VAL A 15 -3.03 8.68 -14.98
N GLY A 16 -3.17 7.90 -13.90
CA GLY A 16 -2.08 7.59 -12.97
C GLY A 16 -2.12 8.28 -11.60
N MET A 17 -3.10 9.15 -11.33
CA MET A 17 -3.28 9.71 -9.98
C MET A 17 -4.04 8.73 -9.08
N ALA A 18 -3.32 7.73 -8.56
CA ALA A 18 -3.82 6.96 -7.43
C ALA A 18 -3.73 7.82 -6.16
N TYR A 19 -4.76 7.78 -5.33
CA TYR A 19 -4.66 8.34 -3.99
C TYR A 19 -3.58 7.56 -3.23
N VAL A 20 -2.48 8.23 -2.86
CA VAL A 20 -1.48 7.65 -1.98
C VAL A 20 -1.99 7.84 -0.55
N PRO A 21 -2.38 6.76 0.16
CA PRO A 21 -2.81 6.89 1.53
C PRO A 21 -1.64 7.43 2.38
N TRP A 22 -1.94 8.40 3.23
CA TRP A 22 -0.98 8.88 4.22
C TRP A 22 -0.72 7.75 5.22
N GLN A 23 0.49 7.20 5.20
CA GLN A 23 0.89 6.10 6.09
C GLN A 23 1.60 6.65 7.33
N GLN A 24 1.10 6.32 8.52
CA GLN A 24 1.81 6.58 9.77
C GLN A 24 2.69 5.36 10.07
N PHE A 25 3.99 5.58 10.23
CA PHE A 25 4.92 4.54 10.66
C PHE A 25 4.98 4.51 12.18
N ASP A 26 4.76 3.34 12.79
CA ASP A 26 4.74 3.20 14.26
C ASP A 26 6.06 2.65 14.80
N LYS A 27 6.44 1.44 14.37
CA LYS A 27 7.61 0.72 14.90
C LYS A 27 8.56 0.32 13.78
N ILE A 28 9.84 0.35 14.09
CA ILE A 28 10.91 -0.16 13.24
C ILE A 28 11.32 -1.54 13.78
N CYS A 29 11.76 -2.44 12.92
CA CYS A 29 12.32 -3.73 13.33
C CYS A 29 13.50 -3.52 14.30
N ASP A 30 13.48 -4.21 15.43
CA ASP A 30 14.56 -4.16 16.43
C ASP A 30 15.88 -4.70 15.87
N ASN A 31 15.81 -5.67 14.94
CA ASN A 31 16.94 -6.23 14.22
C ASN A 31 16.97 -5.74 12.77
N LEU A 32 18.05 -5.02 12.41
CA LEU A 32 18.28 -4.50 11.06
C LEU A 32 18.55 -5.59 10.01
N GLU A 33 19.21 -6.70 10.39
CA GLU A 33 19.46 -7.81 9.46
C GLU A 33 18.16 -8.49 9.03
N GLU A 34 17.20 -8.57 9.95
CA GLU A 34 15.87 -9.09 9.66
C GLU A 34 15.13 -8.18 8.67
N GLY A 35 15.16 -6.86 8.91
CA GLY A 35 14.57 -5.89 7.99
C GLY A 35 15.20 -5.93 6.59
N PHE A 36 16.53 -6.10 6.53
CA PHE A 36 17.26 -6.27 5.26
C PHE A 36 16.81 -7.52 4.51
N ARG A 37 16.66 -8.66 5.21
CA ARG A 37 16.23 -9.93 4.61
C ARG A 37 14.80 -9.86 4.08
N ILE A 38 13.90 -9.15 4.76
CA ILE A 38 12.49 -9.02 4.35
C ILE A 38 12.34 -7.95 3.25
N GLY A 39 13.22 -6.95 3.21
CA GLY A 39 13.12 -5.81 2.29
C GLY A 39 12.26 -4.66 2.83
N THR A 40 11.98 -4.65 4.14
CA THR A 40 11.29 -3.56 4.83
C THR A 40 11.80 -3.44 6.27
N ILE A 41 12.02 -2.22 6.74
CA ILE A 41 12.34 -1.95 8.14
C ILE A 41 11.08 -1.85 9.01
N PHE A 42 9.90 -1.83 8.39
CA PHE A 42 8.61 -1.74 9.07
C PHE A 42 7.98 -3.13 9.15
N PRO A 43 7.80 -3.70 10.35
CA PRO A 43 7.24 -5.04 10.53
C PRO A 43 5.79 -5.12 10.04
N GLU A 44 5.04 -4.01 10.08
CA GLU A 44 3.66 -3.93 9.56
C GLU A 44 3.54 -4.16 8.04
N LEU A 45 4.64 -3.93 7.30
CA LEU A 45 4.74 -4.13 5.86
C LEU A 45 5.20 -5.55 5.51
N HIS A 46 5.65 -6.35 6.47
CA HIS A 46 5.93 -7.76 6.27
C HIS A 46 4.63 -8.56 6.18
N LYS A 47 3.93 -8.44 5.04
CA LYS A 47 2.65 -9.11 4.79
C LYS A 47 2.89 -10.43 4.05
N PRO A 48 2.17 -11.51 4.41
CA PRO A 48 2.29 -12.78 3.68
C PRO A 48 1.85 -12.58 2.22
N PHE A 49 2.55 -13.25 1.30
CA PHE A 49 2.16 -13.25 -0.10
C PHE A 49 0.86 -14.04 -0.28
N THR A 50 -0.25 -13.34 -0.50
CA THR A 50 -1.58 -13.96 -0.67
C THR A 50 -1.89 -14.40 -2.11
N GLY A 51 -0.97 -14.19 -3.05
CA GLY A 51 -0.99 -14.81 -4.38
C GLY A 51 -2.24 -14.57 -5.22
N ARG A 52 -2.99 -13.48 -4.99
CA ARG A 52 -4.17 -13.19 -5.81
C ARG A 52 -3.71 -12.81 -7.23
N ARG A 53 -3.98 -13.69 -8.19
CA ARG A 53 -3.91 -13.35 -9.62
C ARG A 53 -5.07 -12.39 -9.91
N CYS A 54 -4.84 -11.39 -10.76
CA CYS A 54 -5.93 -10.63 -11.37
C CYS A 54 -6.72 -11.60 -12.26
N VAL A 55 -7.76 -12.24 -11.72
CA VAL A 55 -8.72 -12.98 -12.53
C VAL A 55 -9.59 -11.95 -13.24
N LYS A 56 -9.64 -11.98 -14.58
CA LYS A 56 -10.64 -11.22 -15.34
C LYS A 56 -12.00 -11.82 -14.98
N CYS A 57 -12.88 -10.98 -14.43
CA CYS A 57 -14.31 -11.28 -14.29
C CYS A 57 -14.97 -11.41 -15.66
#